data_AF-J0UZ56-F1
#
_entry.id   AF-J0UZ56-F1
#
_cell.length_a   1.000
_cell.length_b   1.000
_cell.length_c   1.000
_cell.angle_alpha   90.00
_cell.angle_beta   90.00
_cell.angle_gamma   90.00
#
_symmetry.space_group_name_H-M   'P 1'
#
loop_
_entity.id
_entity.type
_entity.pdbx_description
1 polymer ?
#
loop_
_entity_poly.entity_id
_entity_poly.type
_entity_poly.pdbx_seq_one_letter_code
_entity_poly.pdbx_strand_id
1 'polypeptide(L)'
;MEDLKTIKELIKSEIVKTKDELLRSNDRRAVRFFLNSVNDDILEMIKEGFNYKEQLTIINKSSQKNISYNTYIRYVKECVLKNGATSNGYSVQTQSSGKRDPKNREDRERERDFGFTHEAVPDKEELY
;
A
#
# COMPACT_ATOMS: atom_id res chain seq x y z
N MET A 1 17.45 -48.72 11.60
CA MET A 1 18.33 -48.02 10.64
C MET A 1 17.52 -47.18 9.64
N GLU A 2 16.32 -47.61 9.26
CA GLU A 2 15.39 -46.86 8.41
C GLU A 2 14.89 -45.55 9.04
N ASP A 3 14.63 -45.52 10.35
CA ASP A 3 14.17 -44.29 11.02
C ASP A 3 15.19 -43.14 10.94
N LEU A 4 16.48 -43.46 11.07
CA LEU A 4 17.55 -42.47 10.94
C LEU A 4 17.64 -41.91 9.51
N LYS A 5 17.34 -42.74 8.51
CA LYS A 5 17.28 -42.30 7.10
C LYS A 5 16.07 -41.39 6.89
N THR A 6 14.90 -41.76 7.40
CA THR A 6 13.68 -40.96 7.33
C THR A 6 13.84 -39.61 8.03
N ILE A 7 14.40 -39.59 9.24
CA ILE A 7 14.68 -38.37 10.00
C ILE A 7 15.63 -37.45 9.21
N LYS A 8 16.69 -38.00 8.59
CA LYS A 8 17.63 -37.21 7.76
C LYS A 8 16.95 -36.58 6.54
N GLU A 9 16.05 -37.29 5.86
CA GLU A 9 15.32 -36.76 4.71
C GLU A 9 14.30 -35.68 5.12
N LEU A 10 13.63 -35.85 6.26
CA LEU A 10 12.75 -34.82 6.82
C LEU A 10 13.51 -33.53 7.14
N ILE A 11 14.68 -33.64 7.80
CA ILE A 11 15.54 -32.49 8.11
C ILE A 11 16.00 -31.77 6.84
N LYS A 12 16.45 -32.50 5.82
CA LYS A 12 16.85 -31.89 4.54
C LYS A 12 15.70 -31.13 3.88
N SER A 13 14.52 -31.73 3.84
CA SER A 13 13.32 -31.09 3.27
C SER A 13 12.99 -29.79 4.00
N GLU A 14 13.05 -29.80 5.33
CA GLU A 14 12.74 -28.62 6.14
C GLU A 14 13.78 -27.50 6.00
N ILE A 15 15.06 -27.86 5.89
CA ILE A 15 16.14 -26.89 5.60
C ILE A 15 15.90 -26.23 4.23
N VAL A 16 15.52 -26.99 3.21
CA VAL A 16 15.22 -26.45 1.88
C VAL A 16 14.06 -25.46 1.93
N LYS A 17 12.94 -25.83 2.57
CA LYS A 17 11.79 -24.92 2.74
C LYS A 17 12.18 -23.63 3.47
N THR A 18 12.88 -23.76 4.59
CA THR A 18 13.32 -22.62 5.41
C THR A 18 14.22 -21.69 4.60
N LYS A 19 15.15 -22.25 3.81
CA LYS A 19 16.04 -21.48 2.93
C LYS A 19 15.24 -20.73 1.86
N ASP A 20 14.28 -21.39 1.22
CA ASP A 20 13.44 -20.79 0.18
C ASP A 20 12.58 -19.65 0.75
N GLU A 21 12.05 -19.81 1.96
CA GLU A 21 11.31 -18.75 2.66
C GLU A 21 12.19 -17.55 3.01
N LEU A 22 13.41 -17.79 3.50
CA LEU A 22 14.40 -16.75 3.77
C LEU A 22 14.77 -15.98 2.51
N LEU A 23 15.02 -16.68 1.39
CA LEU A 23 15.32 -16.04 0.10
C LEU A 23 14.16 -15.16 -0.37
N ARG A 24 12.93 -15.69 -0.37
CA ARG A 24 11.74 -14.92 -0.74
C ARG A 24 11.51 -13.71 0.14
N SER A 25 11.77 -13.83 1.45
CA SER A 25 11.65 -12.72 2.40
C SER A 25 12.70 -11.64 2.12
N ASN A 26 13.94 -12.05 1.86
CA ASN A 26 15.02 -11.12 1.55
C ASN A 26 14.77 -10.38 0.22
N ASP A 27 14.30 -11.09 -0.81
CA ASP A 27 13.93 -10.49 -2.10
C ASP A 27 12.81 -9.46 -1.94
N ARG A 28 11.76 -9.79 -1.15
CA ARG A 28 10.68 -8.84 -0.85
C ARG A 28 11.19 -7.60 -0.14
N ARG A 29 12.13 -7.75 0.80
CA ARG A 29 12.75 -6.64 1.52
C ARG A 29 13.59 -5.78 0.59
N ALA A 30 14.38 -6.39 -0.31
CA ALA A 30 15.16 -5.69 -1.32
C ALA A 30 14.29 -4.89 -2.29
N VAL A 31 13.18 -5.47 -2.78
CA VAL A 31 12.19 -4.76 -3.62
C VAL A 31 11.60 -3.58 -2.89
N ARG A 32 11.25 -3.74 -1.60
CA ARG A 32 10.70 -2.64 -0.79
C ARG A 32 11.71 -1.51 -0.57
N PHE A 33 12.98 -1.83 -0.28
CA PHE A 33 14.04 -0.82 -0.17
C PHE A 33 14.23 -0.06 -1.47
N PHE A 34 14.24 -0.76 -2.60
CA PHE A 34 14.33 -0.12 -3.90
C PHE A 34 13.13 0.82 -4.16
N LEU A 35 11.90 0.36 -3.93
CA LEU A 35 10.70 1.19 -4.12
C LEU A 35 10.68 2.42 -3.20
N ASN A 36 11.24 2.33 -1.98
CA ASN A 36 11.46 3.49 -1.12
C ASN A 36 12.46 4.48 -1.73
N SER A 37 13.50 4.01 -2.42
CA SER A 37 14.52 4.89 -3.01
C SER A 37 14.02 5.68 -4.22
N VAL A 38 13.00 5.18 -4.93
CA VAL A 38 12.36 5.85 -6.08
C VAL A 38 10.97 6.41 -5.73
N ASN A 39 10.73 6.62 -4.43
CA ASN A 39 9.43 7.04 -3.93
C ASN A 39 9.00 8.41 -4.45
N ASP A 40 9.95 9.34 -4.59
CA ASP A 40 9.68 10.70 -5.04
C ASP A 40 9.30 10.72 -6.52
N ASP A 41 9.99 9.93 -7.36
CA ASP A 41 9.62 9.72 -8.76
C ASP A 41 8.21 9.13 -8.89
N ILE A 42 7.87 8.16 -8.02
CA ILE A 42 6.52 7.58 -7.98
C ILE A 42 5.48 8.65 -7.65
N LEU A 43 5.75 9.51 -6.67
CA LEU A 43 4.86 10.61 -6.29
C LEU A 43 4.71 11.64 -7.41
N GLU A 44 5.77 11.96 -8.14
CA GLU A 44 5.74 12.85 -9.30
C GLU A 44 4.87 12.27 -10.41
N MET A 45 5.08 11.01 -10.79
CA MET A 45 4.24 10.34 -11.79
C MET A 45 2.76 10.26 -11.38
N ILE A 46 2.45 10.14 -10.09
CA ILE A 46 1.06 10.22 -9.60
C ILE A 46 0.47 11.61 -9.83
N LYS A 47 1.23 12.68 -9.54
CA LYS A 47 0.80 14.07 -9.77
C LYS A 47 0.59 14.37 -11.25
N GLU A 48 1.44 13.80 -12.11
CA GLU A 48 1.33 13.91 -13.57
C GLU A 48 0.20 13.04 -14.16
N GLY A 49 -0.47 12.21 -13.35
CA GLY A 49 -1.65 11.45 -13.75
C GLY A 49 -1.36 10.09 -14.39
N PHE A 50 -0.13 9.58 -14.32
CA PHE A 50 0.20 8.25 -14.81
C PHE A 50 -0.57 7.17 -14.05
N ASN A 51 -1.03 6.14 -14.76
CA ASN A 51 -1.65 4.97 -14.11
C ASN A 51 -0.60 3.99 -13.58
N TYR A 52 -1.00 3.06 -12.69
CA TYR A 52 -0.08 2.11 -12.07
C TYR A 52 0.74 1.26 -13.06
N LYS A 53 0.17 0.93 -14.23
CA LYS A 53 0.84 0.09 -15.22
C LYS A 53 1.94 0.87 -15.94
N GLU A 54 1.68 2.13 -16.26
CA GLU A 54 2.67 3.02 -16.85
C GLU A 54 3.82 3.29 -15.89
N GLN A 55 3.50 3.69 -14.66
CA GLN A 55 4.51 3.92 -13.61
C GLN A 55 5.42 2.70 -13.42
N LEU A 56 4.83 1.51 -13.28
CA LEU A 56 5.59 0.26 -13.13
C LEU A 56 6.47 -0.03 -14.35
N THR A 57 5.94 0.22 -15.56
CA THR A 57 6.70 0.00 -16.79
C THR A 57 7.92 0.90 -16.86
N ILE A 58 7.77 2.17 -16.48
CA ILE A 58 8.88 3.13 -16.40
C ILE A 58 9.92 2.66 -15.39
N ILE A 59 9.49 2.35 -14.15
CA ILE A 59 10.39 1.93 -13.07
C ILE A 59 11.15 0.65 -13.43
N ASN A 60 10.46 -0.39 -13.91
CA ASN A 60 11.11 -1.65 -14.28
C ASN A 60 12.12 -1.46 -15.42
N LYS A 61 11.80 -0.61 -16.40
CA LYS A 61 12.72 -0.29 -17.51
C LYS A 61 13.93 0.52 -17.06
N SER A 62 13.72 1.59 -16.29
CA SER A 62 14.81 2.49 -15.86
C SER A 62 15.78 1.80 -14.89
N SER A 63 15.28 0.91 -14.03
CA SER A 63 16.07 0.23 -13.00
C SER A 63 16.53 -1.18 -13.37
N GLN A 64 16.14 -1.68 -14.55
CA GLN A 64 16.34 -3.08 -14.97
C GLN A 64 15.84 -4.10 -13.93
N LYS A 65 14.78 -3.75 -13.20
CA LYS A 65 14.13 -4.63 -12.22
C LYS A 65 12.91 -5.30 -12.84
N ASN A 66 12.51 -6.43 -12.27
CA ASN A 66 11.29 -7.14 -12.63
C ASN A 66 10.33 -7.19 -11.43
N ILE A 67 9.79 -6.03 -11.05
CA ILE A 67 8.83 -5.92 -9.96
C ILE A 67 7.46 -6.35 -10.48
N SER A 68 6.80 -7.24 -9.75
CA SER A 68 5.45 -7.66 -10.08
C SER A 68 4.43 -6.55 -9.82
N TYR A 69 3.41 -6.47 -10.68
CA TYR A 69 2.35 -5.48 -10.59
C TYR A 69 1.64 -5.43 -9.23
N ASN A 70 1.33 -6.60 -8.66
CA ASN A 70 0.69 -6.69 -7.35
C ASN A 70 1.57 -6.14 -6.22
N THR A 71 2.88 -6.37 -6.28
CA THR A 71 3.83 -5.84 -5.28
C THR A 71 3.92 -4.33 -5.38
N TYR A 72 3.99 -3.80 -6.60
CA TYR A 72 4.03 -2.38 -6.85
C TYR A 72 2.76 -1.66 -6.37
N ILE A 73 1.57 -2.11 -6.78
CA ILE A 73 0.30 -1.50 -6.34
C ILE A 73 0.17 -1.52 -4.83
N ARG A 74 0.51 -2.65 -4.18
CA ARG A 74 0.46 -2.74 -2.72
C ARG A 74 1.37 -1.68 -2.09
N TYR A 75 2.59 -1.55 -2.59
CA TYR A 75 3.52 -0.52 -2.13
C TYR A 75 2.95 0.89 -2.29
N VAL A 76 2.44 1.26 -3.48
CA VAL A 76 1.90 2.61 -3.71
C VAL A 76 0.70 2.91 -2.80
N LYS A 77 -0.23 1.96 -2.66
CA LYS A 77 -1.40 2.12 -1.79
C LYS A 77 -1.04 2.21 -0.30
N GLU A 78 -0.08 1.42 0.16
CA GLU A 78 0.26 1.33 1.59
C GLU A 78 1.27 2.38 2.04
N CYS A 79 2.27 2.68 1.21
CA CYS A 79 3.44 3.45 1.61
C CYS A 79 3.41 4.86 1.03
N VAL A 80 2.86 5.05 -0.16
CA VAL A 80 2.88 6.35 -0.84
C VAL A 80 1.65 7.16 -0.45
N LEU A 81 0.45 6.60 -0.66
CA LEU A 81 -0.80 7.34 -0.44
C LEU A 81 -1.15 7.52 1.05
N LYS A 82 -0.87 6.53 1.90
CA LYS A 82 -1.14 6.65 3.34
C LYS A 82 -0.20 7.62 4.05
N ASN A 83 1.05 7.73 3.59
CA ASN A 83 2.02 8.66 4.17
C ASN A 83 1.94 10.06 3.55
N GLY A 84 1.41 10.20 2.32
CA GLY A 84 1.08 11.51 1.74
C GLY A 84 -0.17 12.17 2.36
N ALA A 85 -1.07 11.38 2.97
CA ALA A 85 -2.24 11.90 3.66
C ALA A 85 -1.90 12.62 4.98
N THR A 86 -0.75 12.34 5.60
CA THR A 86 -0.33 13.00 6.84
C THR A 86 0.41 14.33 6.62
N SER A 87 0.84 14.66 5.39
CA SER A 87 1.47 15.94 5.07
C SER A 87 0.48 17.02 4.60
N ASN A 88 -0.76 16.64 4.24
CA ASN A 88 -1.84 17.58 3.90
C ASN A 88 -2.81 17.75 5.09
N GLY A 89 -2.38 18.46 6.13
CA GLY A 89 -3.25 19.19 7.08
C GLY A 89 -4.28 18.43 7.92
N TYR A 90 -4.55 17.15 7.68
CA TYR A 90 -5.45 16.35 8.52
C TYR A 90 -4.63 15.70 9.62
N SER A 91 -4.51 16.40 10.75
CA SER A 91 -4.09 15.81 12.00
C SER A 91 -5.02 14.64 12.33
N VAL A 92 -4.57 13.42 12.10
CA VAL A 92 -5.15 12.27 12.78
C VAL A 92 -4.83 12.47 14.25
N GLN A 93 -5.78 13.02 15.01
CA GLN A 93 -5.74 12.94 16.46
C GLN A 93 -5.70 11.46 16.81
N THR A 94 -4.50 10.95 17.07
CA THR A 94 -4.33 9.68 17.76
C THR A 94 -4.98 9.89 19.12
N GLN A 95 -6.21 9.41 19.27
CA GLN A 95 -6.84 9.28 20.57
C GLN A 95 -5.94 8.37 21.40
N SER A 96 -5.22 9.03 22.30
CA SER A 96 -4.60 8.46 23.48
C SER A 96 -5.54 7.44 24.12
N SER A 97 -4.96 6.31 24.52
CA SER A 97 -5.59 5.20 25.23
C SER A 97 -6.54 5.68 26.33
N GLY A 98 -7.84 5.75 26.00
CA GLY A 98 -8.93 5.92 26.93
C GLY A 98 -9.57 4.55 27.17
N LYS A 99 -9.67 4.17 28.44
CA LYS A 99 -10.27 2.90 28.88
C LYS A 99 -11.68 2.76 28.30
N ARG A 100 -12.02 1.56 27.81
CA ARG A 100 -13.38 1.22 27.38
C ARG A 100 -14.28 1.14 28.61
N ASP A 101 -15.12 2.15 28.82
CA ASP A 101 -16.29 2.03 29.67
C ASP A 101 -17.47 1.45 28.86
N PRO A 102 -18.10 0.34 29.28
CA PRO A 102 -19.13 -0.32 28.50
C PRO A 102 -20.51 0.20 28.90
N LYS A 103 -20.86 1.45 28.56
CA LYS A 103 -22.24 1.95 28.67
C LYS A 103 -22.51 3.09 27.68
N ASN A 104 -23.01 2.75 26.50
CA ASN A 104 -24.19 3.39 25.88
C ASN A 104 -24.39 2.78 24.49
N ARG A 105 -25.28 1.79 24.45
CA ARG A 105 -25.77 1.15 23.25
C ARG A 105 -27.15 1.76 22.99
N GLU A 106 -27.17 2.95 22.41
CA GLU A 106 -28.31 3.64 21.79
C GLU A 106 -27.78 5.02 21.36
N ASP A 107 -28.30 5.60 20.28
CA ASP A 107 -27.84 6.85 19.62
C ASP A 107 -26.80 6.71 18.48
N ARG A 108 -27.02 5.79 17.54
CA ARG A 108 -26.38 5.88 16.20
C ARG A 108 -27.31 5.64 15.02
N GLU A 109 -28.56 6.06 15.15
CA GLU A 109 -29.52 6.12 14.04
C GLU A 109 -30.16 7.50 13.97
N ARG A 110 -29.37 8.54 13.64
CA ARG A 110 -29.95 9.84 13.26
C ARG A 110 -29.02 10.80 12.52
N GLU A 111 -28.25 10.33 11.54
CA GLU A 111 -27.57 11.22 10.58
C GLU A 111 -27.55 10.62 9.16
N ARG A 112 -28.74 10.28 8.64
CA ARG A 112 -28.98 10.17 7.19
C ARG A 112 -30.06 11.17 6.81
N ASP A 113 -29.68 12.44 6.75
CA ASP A 113 -30.43 13.49 6.06
C ASP A 113 -29.58 14.76 6.04
N PHE A 114 -28.68 14.88 5.05
CA PHE A 114 -28.26 16.18 4.56
C PHE A 114 -28.06 16.06 3.05
N GLY A 115 -29.06 16.51 2.31
CA GLY A 115 -28.98 16.76 0.89
C GLY A 115 -27.90 17.81 0.61
N PHE A 116 -27.05 17.52 -0.37
CA PHE A 116 -26.16 18.51 -0.95
C PHE A 116 -26.73 18.89 -2.30
N THR A 117 -27.30 20.10 -2.34
CA THR A 117 -27.79 20.79 -3.53
C THR A 117 -26.62 21.08 -4.46
N HIS A 118 -26.73 20.67 -5.72
CA HIS A 118 -25.85 21.08 -6.81
C HIS A 118 -26.25 22.48 -7.28
N GLU A 119 -25.42 23.51 -7.06
CA GLU A 119 -25.43 24.72 -7.89
C GLU A 119 -24.03 25.35 -8.00
N ALA A 120 -23.86 26.07 -9.11
CA ALA A 120 -22.73 26.87 -9.59
C ALA A 120 -21.60 26.14 -10.36
N VAL A 121 -21.84 25.96 -11.67
CA VAL A 121 -20.78 25.95 -12.69
C VAL A 121 -20.66 27.40 -13.22
N PRO A 122 -19.48 28.05 -13.21
CA PRO A 122 -19.31 29.37 -13.81
C PRO A 122 -18.91 29.30 -15.28
N ASP A 123 -19.39 30.32 -16.00
CA ASP A 123 -19.32 30.63 -17.44
C ASP A 123 -17.98 30.42 -18.16
N LYS A 124 -18.07 30.01 -19.44
CA LYS A 124 -17.25 30.53 -20.54
C LYS A 124 -18.01 30.55 -21.88
N GLU A 125 -18.18 31.77 -22.38
CA GLU A 125 -17.99 32.21 -23.77
C GLU A 125 -18.62 31.42 -24.93
N GLU A 126 -19.58 32.03 -25.61
CA GLU A 126 -19.49 32.23 -27.06
C GLU A 126 -20.16 33.56 -27.45
N LEU A 127 -19.30 34.54 -27.72
CA LEU A 127 -19.60 35.75 -28.49
C LEU A 127 -19.66 35.36 -29.96
N TYR A 128 -20.85 35.46 -30.57
CA TYR A 128 -21.17 36.13 -31.86
C TYR A 128 -22.52 35.66 -32.39
#